data_AF-A0A7V3U346-F1
#
_entry.id   AF-A0A7V3U346-F1
#
_cell.length_a   1.000
_cell.length_b   1.000
_cell.length_c   1.000
_cell.angle_alpha   90.00
_cell.angle_beta   90.00
_cell.angle_gamma   90.00
#
_symmetry.space_group_name_H-M   'P 1'
#
loop_
_entity.id
_entity.type
_entity.pdbx_description
1 polymer ?
#
loop_
_entity_poly.entity_id
_entity_poly.type
_entity_poly.pdbx_seq_one_letter_code
_entity_poly.pdbx_strand_id
1 'polypeptide(L)'
;MLRKRFISRLVHHFITAIEYDEYEQFSEPLIRYRATMKADQRGFLDALQNLITKTVIKSPSVQHLEFKGQGMVVAVFEAMQSDPDRLLPSDAFAQYQKSNGDLRVICDFVAGMTDSYLLKTFERLFSPRLGSVFDKL
;
A
#
# COMPACT_ATOMS: atom_id res chain seq x y z
N MET A 1 -28.11 -14.06 -0.20
CA MET A 1 -28.86 -13.25 0.79
C MET A 1 -28.33 -13.38 2.23
N LEU A 2 -27.90 -14.57 2.67
CA LEU A 2 -27.46 -14.81 4.05
C LEU A 2 -26.20 -13.99 4.47
N ARG A 3 -25.15 -13.98 3.64
CA ARG A 3 -23.90 -13.22 3.90
C ARG A 3 -24.18 -11.73 4.16
N LYS A 4 -24.93 -11.09 3.26
CA LYS A 4 -25.29 -9.66 3.38
C LYS A 4 -26.00 -9.38 4.70
N ARG A 5 -26.95 -10.23 5.10
CA ARG A 5 -27.70 -10.09 6.35
C ARG A 5 -26.78 -10.17 7.59
N PHE A 6 -25.83 -11.11 7.61
CA PHE A 6 -24.89 -11.21 8.73
C PHE A 6 -23.93 -10.03 8.80
N ILE A 7 -23.40 -9.58 7.65
CA ILE A 7 -22.55 -8.38 7.60
C ILE A 7 -23.31 -7.18 8.16
N SER A 8 -24.55 -6.95 7.71
CA SER A 8 -25.36 -5.83 8.21
C SER A 8 -25.60 -5.90 9.72
N ARG A 9 -25.82 -7.09 10.29
CA ARG A 9 -26.00 -7.25 11.75
C ARG A 9 -24.72 -6.96 12.52
N LEU A 10 -23.57 -7.42 12.03
CA LEU A 10 -22.28 -7.15 12.65
C LEU A 10 -21.94 -5.66 12.60
N VAL A 11 -22.12 -5.04 11.44
CA VAL A 11 -21.92 -3.58 11.27
C VAL A 11 -22.81 -2.80 12.23
N HIS A 12 -24.10 -3.15 12.31
CA HIS A 12 -25.02 -2.51 13.26
C HIS A 12 -24.56 -2.69 14.71
N HIS A 13 -24.16 -3.90 15.09
CA HIS A 13 -23.66 -4.21 16.44
C HIS A 13 -22.44 -3.38 16.83
N PHE A 14 -21.51 -3.11 15.91
CA PHE A 14 -20.34 -2.27 16.17
C PHE A 14 -20.70 -0.78 16.20
N ILE A 15 -21.52 -0.30 15.27
CA ILE A 15 -21.88 1.12 15.17
C ILE A 15 -22.65 1.57 16.42
N THR A 16 -23.58 0.77 16.94
CA THR A 16 -24.36 1.14 18.14
C THR A 16 -23.54 1.12 19.44
N ALA A 17 -22.32 0.62 19.40
CA ALA A 17 -21.39 0.60 20.52
C ALA A 17 -20.30 1.67 20.42
N ILE A 18 -20.36 2.55 19.41
CA ILE A 18 -19.46 3.69 19.29
C ILE A 18 -19.81 4.72 20.36
N GLU A 19 -18.79 5.19 21.05
CA GLU A 19 -18.83 6.33 21.96
C GLU A 19 -17.74 7.32 21.55
N TYR A 20 -17.58 8.41 22.29
CA TYR A 20 -16.49 9.33 22.04
C TYR A 20 -15.78 9.67 23.34
N ASP A 21 -14.46 9.81 23.21
CA ASP A 21 -13.61 10.32 24.27
C ASP A 21 -13.23 11.75 23.93
N GLU A 22 -13.21 12.61 24.94
CA GLU A 22 -12.78 14.00 24.81
C GLU A 22 -11.34 14.16 25.29
N TYR A 23 -10.51 14.74 24.42
CA TYR A 23 -9.10 15.02 24.67
C TYR A 23 -8.91 16.54 24.74
N GLU A 24 -9.06 17.09 25.94
CA GLU A 24 -8.96 18.54 26.22
C GLU A 24 -7.62 19.18 25.82
N GLN A 25 -6.58 18.37 25.59
CA GLN A 25 -5.28 18.84 25.10
C GLN A 25 -5.36 19.42 23.68
N PHE A 26 -6.42 19.09 22.93
CA PHE A 26 -6.59 19.58 21.56
C PHE A 26 -7.65 20.68 21.50
N SER A 27 -7.26 21.82 20.92
CA SER A 27 -8.16 22.93 20.64
C SER A 27 -9.03 22.68 19.40
N GLU A 28 -8.53 21.92 18.43
CA GLU A 28 -9.21 21.63 17.16
C GLU A 28 -10.28 20.52 17.36
N PRO A 29 -11.58 20.79 17.11
CA PRO A 29 -12.66 19.85 17.37
C PRO A 29 -12.50 18.48 16.72
N LEU A 30 -11.94 18.41 15.50
CA LEU A 30 -11.78 17.16 14.74
C LEU A 30 -10.85 16.14 15.40
N ILE A 31 -9.93 16.60 16.24
CA ILE A 31 -8.95 15.74 16.94
C ILE A 31 -9.19 15.69 18.46
N ARG A 32 -9.99 16.61 18.98
CA ARG A 32 -10.47 16.66 20.37
C ARG A 32 -11.46 15.53 20.67
N TYR A 33 -12.43 15.30 19.79
CA TYR A 33 -13.44 14.26 19.97
C TYR A 33 -13.07 13.04 19.15
N ARG A 34 -12.69 11.95 19.81
CA ARG A 34 -12.26 10.72 19.14
C ARG A 34 -13.31 9.64 19.33
N ALA A 35 -13.74 9.04 18.22
CA ALA A 35 -14.63 7.89 18.27
C ALA A 35 -13.90 6.70 18.92
N THR A 36 -14.52 6.14 19.94
CA THR A 36 -14.09 4.95 20.65
C THR A 36 -15.21 3.90 20.60
N MET A 37 -14.97 2.73 21.16
CA MET A 37 -15.92 1.63 21.14
C MET A 37 -15.88 0.93 22.48
N LYS A 38 -17.05 0.58 23.00
CA LYS A 38 -17.19 -0.19 24.25
C LYS A 38 -16.33 -1.45 24.23
N ALA A 39 -15.77 -1.77 25.39
CA ALA A 39 -14.75 -2.82 25.55
C ALA A 39 -15.17 -4.18 24.98
N ASP A 40 -16.42 -4.62 25.20
CA ASP A 40 -16.90 -5.91 24.71
C ASP A 40 -16.92 -5.98 23.16
N GLN A 41 -17.42 -4.92 22.51
CA GLN A 41 -17.49 -4.85 21.05
C GLN A 41 -16.09 -4.67 20.44
N ARG A 42 -15.22 -3.89 21.09
CA ARG A 42 -13.81 -3.75 20.70
C ARG A 42 -13.11 -5.11 20.75
N GLY A 43 -13.25 -5.85 21.85
CA GLY A 43 -12.66 -7.19 22.00
C GLY A 43 -13.19 -8.19 20.97
N PHE A 44 -14.48 -8.13 20.63
CA PHE A 44 -15.04 -8.96 19.56
C PHE A 44 -14.48 -8.58 18.18
N LEU A 45 -14.38 -7.28 17.87
CA LEU A 45 -13.78 -6.80 16.62
C LEU A 45 -12.31 -7.20 16.52
N ASP A 46 -11.55 -7.10 17.61
CA ASP A 46 -10.15 -7.52 17.71
C ASP A 46 -10.01 -9.01 17.42
N ALA A 47 -10.87 -9.86 18.00
CA ALA A 47 -10.86 -11.29 17.73
C ALA A 47 -11.08 -11.60 16.24
N LEU A 48 -12.00 -10.89 15.58
CA LEU A 48 -12.23 -11.03 14.13
C LEU A 48 -11.02 -10.56 13.30
N GLN A 49 -10.44 -9.41 13.64
CA GLN A 49 -9.25 -8.88 12.97
C GLN A 49 -8.04 -9.81 13.14
N ASN A 50 -7.86 -10.37 14.33
CA ASN A 50 -6.81 -11.34 14.63
C ASN A 50 -6.99 -12.64 13.82
N LEU A 51 -8.23 -13.13 13.71
CA LEU A 51 -8.53 -14.29 12.88
C LEU A 51 -8.16 -14.05 11.42
N ILE A 52 -8.56 -12.91 10.85
CA ILE A 52 -8.26 -12.54 9.45
C ILE A 52 -6.75 -12.38 9.26
N THR A 53 -6.08 -11.72 10.21
CA THR A 53 -4.63 -11.54 10.17
C THR A 53 -3.90 -12.88 10.14
N LYS A 54 -4.29 -13.81 11.02
CA LYS A 54 -3.65 -15.12 11.12
C LYS A 54 -3.92 -16.02 9.92
N THR A 55 -5.16 -16.02 9.42
CA THR A 55 -5.59 -17.00 8.42
C THR A 55 -5.44 -16.52 6.97
N VAL A 56 -5.50 -15.21 6.74
CA VAL A 56 -5.46 -14.61 5.40
C VAL A 56 -4.17 -13.81 5.19
N ILE A 57 -3.94 -12.77 5.99
CA ILE A 57 -2.83 -11.82 5.77
C ILE A 57 -1.47 -12.52 5.93
N LYS A 58 -1.30 -13.28 7.02
CA LYS A 58 -0.09 -14.04 7.31
C LYS A 58 -0.06 -15.43 6.66
N SER A 59 -0.96 -15.71 5.70
CA SER A 59 -0.91 -16.97 4.96
C SER A 59 0.35 -17.04 4.09
N PRO A 60 0.96 -18.23 3.90
CA PRO A 60 2.20 -18.36 3.12
C PRO A 60 2.10 -17.79 1.70
N SER A 61 0.95 -17.93 1.02
CA SER A 61 0.75 -17.40 -0.32
C SER A 61 0.80 -15.87 -0.36
N VAL A 62 0.15 -15.19 0.60
CA VAL A 62 0.19 -13.72 0.70
C VAL A 62 1.59 -13.25 1.07
N GLN A 63 2.25 -13.91 2.02
CA GLN A 63 3.61 -13.54 2.44
C GLN A 63 4.65 -13.75 1.32
N HIS A 64 4.52 -14.80 0.51
CA HIS A 64 5.35 -14.99 -0.68
C HIS A 64 5.13 -13.89 -1.72
N LEU A 65 3.87 -13.45 -1.90
CA LEU A 65 3.56 -12.35 -2.83
C LEU A 65 4.14 -11.03 -2.32
N GLU A 66 3.99 -10.73 -1.03
CA GLU A 66 4.56 -9.55 -0.37
C GLU A 66 6.08 -9.50 -0.50
N PHE A 67 6.77 -10.60 -0.17
CA PHE A 67 8.23 -10.71 -0.30
C PHE A 67 8.71 -10.46 -1.73
N LYS A 68 8.04 -11.05 -2.73
CA LYS A 68 8.35 -10.80 -4.15
C LYS A 68 8.11 -9.33 -4.53
N GLY A 69 6.98 -8.76 -4.10
CA GLY A 69 6.62 -7.36 -4.36
C GLY A 69 7.68 -6.39 -3.84
N GLN A 70 8.08 -6.56 -2.57
CA GLN A 70 9.13 -5.75 -1.94
C GLN A 70 10.45 -5.84 -2.71
N GLY A 71 10.87 -7.06 -3.09
CA GLY A 71 12.08 -7.26 -3.89
C GLY A 71 12.02 -6.56 -5.25
N MET A 72 10.87 -6.60 -5.93
CA MET A 72 10.68 -5.91 -7.22
C MET A 72 10.76 -4.39 -7.07
N VAL A 73 10.10 -3.81 -6.05
CA VAL A 73 10.14 -2.36 -5.79
C VAL A 73 11.58 -1.88 -5.57
N VAL A 74 12.33 -2.57 -4.70
CA VAL A 74 13.72 -2.23 -4.40
C VAL A 74 14.59 -2.31 -5.65
N ALA A 75 14.51 -3.42 -6.38
CA ALA A 75 15.33 -3.60 -7.58
C ALA A 75 15.05 -2.57 -8.67
N VAL A 76 13.78 -2.24 -8.93
CA VAL A 76 13.41 -1.22 -9.93
C VAL A 76 13.89 0.16 -9.49
N PHE A 77 13.71 0.51 -8.22
CA PHE A 77 14.21 1.77 -7.66
C PHE A 77 15.73 1.89 -7.81
N GLU A 78 16.48 0.87 -7.37
CA GLU A 78 17.95 0.85 -7.44
C GLU A 78 18.46 0.92 -8.88
N ALA A 79 17.82 0.20 -9.81
CA ALA A 79 18.17 0.29 -11.22
C ALA A 79 17.97 1.72 -11.75
N MET A 80 16.80 2.33 -11.52
CA MET A 80 16.53 3.71 -11.96
C MET A 80 17.47 4.72 -11.32
N GLN A 81 17.82 4.55 -10.05
CA GLN A 81 18.79 5.40 -9.37
C GLN A 81 20.20 5.26 -9.97
N SER A 82 20.57 4.06 -10.42
CA SER A 82 21.92 3.78 -10.93
C SER A 82 22.22 4.43 -12.29
N ASP A 83 21.20 4.55 -13.16
CA ASP A 83 21.31 5.22 -14.46
C ASP A 83 20.00 5.97 -14.80
N PRO A 84 19.70 7.11 -14.12
CA PRO A 84 18.41 7.78 -14.25
C PRO A 84 18.10 8.28 -15.66
N ASP A 85 19.11 8.72 -16.40
CA ASP A 85 18.98 9.23 -17.77
C ASP A 85 18.45 8.17 -18.74
N ARG A 86 18.93 6.92 -18.59
CA ARG A 86 18.52 5.83 -19.48
C ARG A 86 17.27 5.10 -19.03
N LEU A 87 16.99 5.08 -17.72
CA LEU A 87 16.01 4.16 -17.14
C LEU A 87 14.72 4.83 -16.66
N LEU A 88 14.74 6.13 -16.38
CA LEU A 88 13.52 6.88 -16.11
C LEU A 88 12.80 7.24 -17.41
N PRO A 89 11.46 7.25 -17.43
CA PRO A 89 10.71 7.91 -18.50
C PRO A 89 11.04 9.39 -18.59
N SER A 90 10.84 9.97 -19.78
CA SER A 90 11.28 11.32 -20.11
C SER A 90 10.70 12.41 -19.21
N ASP A 91 9.46 12.27 -18.77
CA ASP A 91 8.78 13.18 -17.85
C ASP A 91 9.36 13.09 -16.43
N ALA A 92 9.56 11.87 -15.92
CA ALA A 92 10.18 11.63 -14.61
C ALA A 92 11.65 12.09 -14.59
N PHE A 93 12.41 11.82 -15.66
CA PHE A 93 13.79 12.26 -15.77
C PHE A 93 13.91 13.79 -15.83
N ALA A 94 13.03 14.46 -16.57
CA ALA A 94 13.01 15.93 -16.60
C ALA A 94 12.72 16.53 -15.21
N GLN A 95 11.84 15.91 -14.42
CA GLN A 95 11.60 16.32 -13.03
C GLN A 95 12.81 16.06 -12.13
N TYR A 96 13.46 14.91 -12.28
CA TYR A 96 14.67 14.54 -11.56
C TYR A 96 15.83 15.51 -11.83
N GLN A 97 16.01 15.94 -13.08
CA GLN A 97 17.00 16.97 -13.42
C GLN A 97 16.64 18.33 -12.81
N LYS A 98 15.37 18.74 -12.87
CA LYS A 98 14.91 20.00 -12.28
C LYS A 98 15.05 20.04 -10.76
N SER A 99 14.94 18.90 -10.09
CA SER A 99 15.16 18.77 -8.65
C SER A 99 16.63 18.61 -8.26
N ASN A 100 17.56 18.75 -9.22
CA ASN A 100 18.99 18.57 -9.01
C ASN A 100 19.35 17.17 -8.48
N GLY A 101 18.65 16.15 -9.00
CA GLY A 101 18.92 14.74 -8.70
C GLY A 101 18.26 14.22 -7.43
N ASP A 102 17.18 14.83 -6.95
CA ASP A 102 16.45 14.38 -5.77
C ASP A 102 15.84 12.97 -6.01
N LEU A 103 16.27 12.01 -5.19
CA LEU A 103 15.79 10.62 -5.22
C LEU A 103 14.30 10.51 -4.94
N ARG A 104 13.68 11.51 -4.29
CA ARG A 104 12.24 11.54 -4.06
C ARG A 104 11.45 11.48 -5.37
N VAL A 105 11.97 12.04 -6.46
CA VAL A 105 11.32 11.93 -7.78
C VAL A 105 11.23 10.47 -8.24
N ILE A 106 12.28 9.68 -8.01
CA ILE A 106 12.29 8.25 -8.32
C ILE A 106 11.35 7.50 -7.38
N CYS A 107 11.36 7.82 -6.08
CA CYS A 107 10.43 7.23 -5.12
C CYS A 107 8.96 7.46 -5.52
N ASP A 108 8.60 8.70 -5.85
CA ASP A 108 7.24 9.07 -6.25
C ASP A 108 6.85 8.39 -7.56
N PHE A 109 7.79 8.29 -8.51
CA PHE A 109 7.58 7.57 -9.76
C PHE A 109 7.32 6.07 -9.53
N VAL A 110 8.14 5.40 -8.71
CA VAL A 110 7.97 3.97 -8.37
C VAL A 110 6.68 3.75 -7.57
N ALA A 111 6.36 4.62 -6.62
CA ALA A 111 5.12 4.57 -5.84
C ALA A 111 3.87 4.81 -6.70
N GLY A 112 4.00 5.53 -7.81
CA GLY A 112 2.95 5.73 -8.81
C GLY A 112 2.69 4.50 -9.70
N MET A 113 3.53 3.46 -9.63
CA MET A 113 3.33 2.25 -10.41
C MET A 113 2.19 1.39 -9.87
N THR A 114 1.40 0.81 -10.78
CA THR A 114 0.54 -0.33 -10.43
C THR A 114 1.36 -1.61 -10.35
N ASP A 115 0.90 -2.63 -9.63
CA ASP A 115 1.57 -3.94 -9.54
C ASP A 115 1.90 -4.52 -10.93
N SER A 116 0.98 -4.39 -11.89
CA SER A 116 1.18 -4.88 -13.26
C SER A 116 2.25 -4.10 -14.02
N TYR A 117 2.34 -2.79 -13.77
CA TYR A 117 3.37 -1.96 -14.39
C TYR A 117 4.75 -2.20 -13.77
N LEU A 118 4.82 -2.34 -12.45
CA LEU A 118 6.05 -2.71 -11.74
C LEU A 118 6.58 -4.06 -12.21
N LEU A 119 5.71 -5.07 -12.31
CA LEU A 119 6.08 -6.41 -12.78
C LEU A 119 6.67 -6.36 -14.20
N LYS A 120 5.99 -5.70 -15.14
CA LYS A 120 6.50 -5.54 -16.52
C LYS A 120 7.84 -4.80 -16.56
N THR A 121 7.98 -3.74 -15.76
CA THR A 121 9.23 -2.98 -15.66
C THR A 121 10.36 -3.85 -15.14
N PHE A 122 10.11 -4.60 -14.07
CA PHE A 122 11.08 -5.54 -13.50
C PHE A 122 11.47 -6.63 -14.50
N GLU A 123 10.50 -7.26 -15.18
CA GLU A 123 10.78 -8.27 -16.21
C GLU A 123 11.62 -7.71 -17.35
N ARG A 124 11.32 -6.50 -17.83
CA ARG A 124 12.10 -5.85 -18.90
C ARG A 124 13.54 -5.54 -18.48
N LEU A 125 13.75 -5.11 -17.23
CA LEU A 125 15.07 -4.74 -16.73
C LEU A 125 15.95 -5.95 -16.40
N PHE A 126 15.35 -7.04 -15.90
CA PHE A 126 16.11 -8.13 -15.29
C PHE A 126 15.90 -9.51 -15.95
N SER A 127 14.95 -9.67 -16.89
CA SER A 127 14.72 -10.94 -17.59
C SER A 127 15.39 -10.97 -18.97
N PRO A 128 16.38 -11.85 -19.20
CA PRO A 128 17.11 -11.91 -20.47
C PRO A 128 16.24 -12.32 -21.68
N ARG A 129 15.05 -12.89 -21.45
CA ARG A 129 14.19 -13.48 -22.50
C ARG A 129 13.08 -12.55 -22.98
N LEU A 130 12.80 -11.47 -22.26
CA LEU A 130 11.68 -10.53 -22.52
C LEU A 130 12.14 -9.15 -23.01
N GLY A 131 13.45 -8.96 -23.23
CA GLY A 131 14.01 -7.72 -23.78
C GLY A 131 13.86 -7.65 -25.30
N SER A 132 12.65 -7.41 -25.80
CA SER A 132 12.49 -6.93 -27.18
C SER A 132 12.72 -5.42 -27.19
N VAL A 133 13.63 -4.94 -28.05
CA VAL A 133 13.95 -3.51 -28.26
C VAL A 133 12.70 -2.66 -28.62
N PHE A 134 11.58 -3.31 -28.91
CA PHE A 134 10.33 -2.70 -29.37
C PHE A 134 9.29 -2.42 -28.27
N ASP A 135 9.51 -2.84 -27.01
CA ASP A 135 8.59 -2.52 -25.91
C ASP A 135 8.84 -1.08 -25.40
N LYS A 136 8.20 -0.12 -26.09
CA LYS A 136 8.25 1.30 -25.73
C LYS A 136 7.55 1.57 -24.39
N LEU A 137 8.15 2.50 -23.63
CA LEU A 137 7.56 3.19 -22.47
C LEU A 137 6.27 3.92 -22.87
#